data_AF-A0A9N7UP57-F1
#
_entry.id   AF-A0A9N7UP57-F1
#
_cell.length_a   1.000
_cell.length_b   1.000
_cell.length_c   1.000
_cell.angle_alpha   90.00
_cell.angle_beta   90.00
_cell.angle_gamma   90.00
#
_symmetry.space_group_name_H-M   'P 1'
#
loop_
_entity.id
_entity.type
_entity.pdbx_description
1 polymer ?
#
loop_
_entity_poly.entity_id
_entity_poly.type
_entity_poly.pdbx_seq_one_letter_code
_entity_poly.pdbx_strand_id
1 'polypeptide(L)'
;MISSGNLVRSALVAIVLVAVVESGSADQKLATCCKTVSRNPITEPITGFMVQQANLPCVKAVIFQTKSGLYCSQLNARWVDL
;
A
#
# COMPACT_ATOMS: atom_id res chain seq x y z
N MET A 1 -13.55 -56.14 -26.77
CA MET A 1 -12.42 -55.24 -27.10
C MET A 1 -12.95 -53.82 -27.11
N ILE A 2 -12.17 -52.89 -26.53
CA ILE A 2 -12.38 -51.41 -26.45
C ILE A 2 -13.47 -51.04 -25.43
N SER A 3 -13.25 -50.20 -24.41
CA SER A 3 -12.67 -48.85 -24.43
C SER A 3 -12.11 -48.52 -23.03
N SER A 4 -10.80 -48.29 -22.84
CA SER A 4 -10.04 -47.05 -23.09
C SER A 4 -10.25 -45.94 -22.05
N GLY A 5 -9.35 -45.92 -21.06
CA GLY A 5 -8.66 -44.71 -20.56
C GLY A 5 -9.42 -43.77 -19.61
N ASN A 6 -9.21 -43.95 -18.31
CA ASN A 6 -9.46 -42.90 -17.32
C ASN A 6 -8.46 -41.75 -17.54
N LEU A 7 -8.90 -40.67 -18.18
CA LEU A 7 -8.12 -39.42 -18.26
C LEU A 7 -8.34 -38.62 -16.97
N VAL A 8 -7.47 -38.86 -15.99
CA VAL A 8 -7.35 -37.97 -14.82
C VAL A 8 -6.84 -36.61 -15.28
N ARG A 9 -7.74 -35.66 -15.49
CA ARG A 9 -7.41 -34.26 -15.81
C ARG A 9 -7.02 -33.52 -14.54
N SER A 10 -5.82 -33.80 -14.03
CA SER A 10 -5.22 -33.05 -12.92
C SER A 10 -4.69 -31.71 -13.46
N ALA A 11 -5.46 -30.64 -13.30
CA ALA A 11 -4.98 -29.28 -13.49
C ALA A 11 -4.81 -28.64 -12.10
N LEU A 12 -3.63 -28.80 -11.53
CA LEU A 12 -3.22 -28.08 -10.32
C LEU A 12 -3.02 -26.61 -10.70
N VAL A 13 -4.05 -25.79 -10.49
CA VAL A 13 -3.92 -24.33 -10.61
C VAL A 13 -3.29 -23.83 -9.32
N ALA A 14 -1.97 -23.66 -9.33
CA ALA A 14 -1.27 -22.95 -8.27
C ALA A 14 -1.62 -21.45 -8.37
N ILE A 15 -2.50 -20.96 -7.50
CA ILE A 15 -2.78 -19.54 -7.38
C ILE A 15 -1.56 -18.91 -6.70
N VAL A 16 -0.75 -18.21 -7.51
CA VAL A 16 0.40 -17.43 -7.03
C VAL A 16 -0.12 -16.33 -6.13
N LEU A 17 0.21 -16.39 -4.84
CA LEU A 17 0.02 -15.28 -3.91
C LEU A 17 0.99 -14.16 -4.31
N VAL A 18 0.49 -13.17 -5.02
CA VAL A 18 1.23 -11.92 -5.25
C VAL A 18 1.23 -11.15 -3.93
N ALA A 19 2.28 -11.34 -3.13
CA ALA A 19 2.59 -10.42 -2.06
C ALA A 19 3.14 -9.14 -2.71
N VAL A 20 2.29 -8.13 -2.86
CA VAL A 20 2.74 -6.78 -3.19
C VAL A 20 3.50 -6.27 -1.97
N VAL A 21 4.82 -6.41 -2.00
CA VAL A 21 5.71 -5.69 -1.09
C VAL A 21 5.94 -4.33 -1.73
N GLU A 22 5.06 -3.36 -1.46
CA GLU A 22 5.42 -1.96 -1.71
C GLU A 22 6.44 -1.57 -0.62
N SER A 23 7.71 -1.91 -0.87
CA SER A 23 8.82 -1.27 -0.18
C SER A 23 8.74 0.21 -0.52
N GLY A 24 8.37 1.03 0.46
CA GLY A 24 8.29 2.48 0.34
C GLY A 24 9.58 3.03 -0.28
N SER A 25 9.52 3.33 -1.57
CA SER A 25 10.58 4.00 -2.28
C SER A 25 10.59 5.45 -1.84
N ALA A 26 11.66 5.80 -1.13
CA ALA A 26 12.05 7.16 -0.79
C ALA A 26 12.46 7.95 -2.05
N ASP A 27 11.55 8.05 -3.01
CA ASP A 27 11.70 8.88 -4.21
C ASP A 27 10.31 9.44 -4.58
N GLN A 28 9.72 10.18 -3.64
CA GLN A 28 8.47 10.89 -3.83
C GLN A 28 8.71 12.18 -4.60
N LYS A 29 9.08 12.01 -5.87
CA LYS A 29 8.94 13.03 -6.90
C LYS A 29 7.44 13.33 -7.07
N LEU A 30 6.95 14.28 -6.26
CA LEU A 30 5.63 14.91 -6.33
C LEU A 30 4.49 13.93 -6.67
N ALA A 31 4.19 13.00 -5.74
CA ALA A 31 2.92 12.28 -5.80
C ALA A 31 1.79 13.31 -5.76
N THR A 32 1.01 13.41 -6.84
CA THR A 32 -0.10 14.38 -6.95
C THR A 32 -1.13 14.21 -5.83
N CYS A 33 -1.21 13.01 -5.23
CA CYS A 33 -1.95 12.69 -4.02
C CYS A 33 -1.56 11.30 -3.47
N CYS A 34 -1.90 11.00 -2.21
CA CYS A 34 -1.75 9.65 -1.65
C CYS A 34 -2.77 8.68 -2.26
N LYS A 35 -2.30 7.54 -2.77
CA LYS A 35 -3.14 6.41 -3.24
C LYS A 35 -3.20 5.26 -2.22
N THR A 36 -2.20 5.19 -1.35
CA THR A 36 -2.08 4.23 -0.24
C THR A 36 -1.67 4.97 1.03
N VAL A 37 -1.85 4.35 2.19
CA VAL A 37 -1.46 4.90 3.49
C VAL A 37 -0.69 3.87 4.31
N SER A 38 0.28 4.34 5.08
CA SER A 38 1.03 3.56 6.06
C SER A 38 0.44 3.72 7.46
N ARG A 39 0.56 2.67 8.27
CA ARG A 39 0.31 2.70 9.73
C ARG A 39 1.59 2.74 10.54
N ASN A 40 2.75 2.59 9.89
CA ASN A 40 4.03 2.58 10.56
C ASN A 40 4.33 3.96 11.16
N PRO A 41 4.96 4.02 12.34
CA PRO A 41 5.43 5.27 12.90
C PRO A 41 6.46 5.94 11.98
N ILE A 42 6.39 7.26 11.88
CA ILE A 42 7.44 8.06 11.25
C ILE A 42 8.52 8.30 12.30
N THR A 43 9.74 7.83 12.05
CA THR A 43 10.87 7.97 12.97
C THR A 43 11.63 9.28 12.80
N GLU A 44 11.32 10.03 11.74
CA GLU A 44 11.92 11.33 11.46
C GLU A 44 11.10 12.48 12.09
N PRO A 45 11.77 13.62 12.40
CA PRO A 45 11.07 14.83 12.82
C PRO A 45 10.08 15.32 11.75
N ILE A 46 8.82 15.48 12.17
CA ILE A 46 7.75 16.05 11.35
C ILE A 46 7.89 17.58 11.37
N THR A 47 8.03 18.19 10.21
CA THR A 47 8.13 19.64 10.04
C THR A 47 6.80 20.29 9.67
N GLY A 48 5.82 19.48 9.25
CA GLY A 48 4.48 19.94 8.90
C GLY A 48 3.56 18.79 8.55
N PHE A 49 2.27 19.07 8.39
CA PHE A 49 1.29 18.07 7.97
C PHE A 49 0.17 18.71 7.16
N MET A 50 -0.51 17.89 6.36
CA MET A 50 -1.73 18.27 5.64
C MET A 50 -2.70 17.10 5.60
N VAL A 51 -3.99 17.38 5.70
CA VAL A 51 -5.04 16.36 5.55
C VAL A 51 -5.50 16.32 4.11
N GLN A 52 -5.44 15.13 3.51
CA GLN A 52 -5.96 14.84 2.18
C GLN A 52 -7.35 14.21 2.29
N GLN A 53 -8.34 14.81 1.64
CA GLN A 53 -9.66 14.20 1.45
C GLN A 53 -9.62 13.14 0.35
N ALA A 54 -10.48 12.13 0.46
CA ALA A 54 -10.58 11.11 -0.59
C ALA A 54 -11.18 11.71 -1.87
N ASN A 55 -10.52 11.47 -3.00
CA ASN A 55 -10.99 11.83 -4.35
C ASN A 55 -10.30 10.92 -5.36
N LEU A 56 -10.98 9.94 -5.94
CA LEU A 56 -10.33 8.89 -6.73
C LEU A 56 -9.39 9.47 -7.81
N PRO A 57 -8.15 8.94 -7.94
CA PRO A 57 -7.62 7.71 -7.31
C PRO A 57 -7.03 7.92 -5.90
N CYS A 58 -7.20 9.09 -5.30
CA CYS A 58 -6.64 9.48 -4.02
C CYS A 58 -7.47 8.95 -2.85
N VAL A 59 -6.80 8.42 -1.83
CA VAL A 59 -7.42 7.94 -0.58
C VAL A 59 -7.39 9.02 0.50
N LYS A 60 -8.20 8.87 1.55
CA LYS A 60 -8.12 9.75 2.72
C LYS A 60 -6.81 9.49 3.48
N ALA A 61 -6.01 10.52 3.70
CA ALA A 61 -4.68 10.40 4.32
C ALA A 61 -4.30 11.65 5.12
N VAL A 62 -3.39 11.49 6.08
CA VAL A 62 -2.58 12.58 6.63
C VAL A 62 -1.22 12.51 5.96
N ILE A 63 -0.81 13.61 5.33
CA ILE A 63 0.49 13.74 4.67
C ILE A 63 1.41 14.45 5.63
N PHE A 64 2.41 13.76 6.14
CA PHE A 64 3.45 14.35 6.99
C PHE A 64 4.63 14.81 6.15
N GLN A 65 5.14 16.00 6.44
CA GLN A 65 6.36 16.53 5.85
C GLN A 65 7.51 16.27 6.82
N THR A 66 8.61 15.74 6.30
CA THR A 66 9.87 15.60 7.01
C THR A 66 10.99 16.22 6.18
N LYS A 67 12.23 16.16 6.69
CA LYS A 67 13.40 16.58 5.91
C LYS A 67 13.66 15.68 4.71
N SER A 68 13.33 14.39 4.81
CA SER A 68 13.55 13.40 3.76
C SER A 68 12.42 13.35 2.72
N GLY A 69 11.21 13.80 3.05
CA GLY A 69 10.11 13.86 2.08
C GLY A 69 8.72 13.92 2.70
N LEU A 70 7.74 13.50 1.91
CA LEU A 70 6.34 13.38 2.33
C LEU A 70 6.05 11.95 2.82
N TYR A 71 5.09 11.75 3.71
CA TYR A 71 4.68 10.42 4.13
C TYR A 71 3.16 10.35 4.22
N CYS A 72 2.55 9.38 3.53
CA CYS A 72 1.11 9.13 3.59
C CYS A 72 0.78 8.22 4.78
N SER A 73 0.07 8.75 5.77
CA SER A 73 -0.31 8.03 6.99
C SER A 73 -1.82 7.96 7.17
N GLN A 74 -2.29 6.92 7.84
CA GLN A 74 -3.71 6.80 8.19
C GLN A 74 -4.07 7.75 9.33
N LEU A 75 -5.21 8.45 9.21
CA LEU A 75 -5.68 9.45 10.17
C LEU A 75 -5.84 8.95 11.62
N ASN A 76 -6.06 7.64 11.78
CA ASN A 76 -6.28 6.99 13.08
C ASN A 76 -5.13 6.06 13.46
N ALA A 77 -3.94 6.25 12.89
CA ALA A 77 -2.79 5.47 13.32
C ALA A 77 -2.50 5.80 14.79
N ARG A 78 -2.48 4.79 15.67
CA ARG A 78 -2.44 4.97 17.14
C ARG A 78 -1.22 5.75 17.67
N TRP A 79 -0.21 6.00 16.84
CA TRP A 79 0.96 6.80 17.20
C TRP A 79 0.77 8.30 16.92
N VAL A 80 -0.27 8.65 16.15
CA VAL A 80 -0.74 10.03 16.02
C VAL A 80 -1.61 10.29 17.24
N ASP A 81 -0.97 10.59 18.37
CA ASP A 81 -1.68 11.13 19.52
C ASP A 81 -2.20 12.53 19.12
N LEU A 82 -3.52 12.64 18.99
CA LEU A 82 -4.25 13.90 18.80
C LEU A 82 -4.49 14.58 20.15
#